data_AF-A0A7Y4XHB8-F1
#
_entry.id   AF-A0A7Y4XHB8-F1
#
_cell.length_a   1.000
_cell.length_b   1.000
_cell.length_c   1.000
_cell.angle_alpha   90.00
_cell.angle_beta   90.00
_cell.angle_gamma   90.00
#
_symmetry.space_group_name_H-M   'P 1'
#
loop_
_entity.id
_entity.type
_entity.pdbx_description
1 polymer ?
#
loop_
_entity_poly.entity_id
_entity_poly.type
_entity_poly.pdbx_seq_one_letter_code
_entity_poly.pdbx_strand_id
1 'polypeptide(L)'
;MKVLPAGLNAHLATGATTLCWCWRLTRRDGVKFGFTDHDQPLTFDGTTFEASAGFTASDIKDGVGLSVDNLDVTGALSSATLTDDDLAAGRYDDARVEIFRVNWQDASSRVLMRSGSLGEVRRSGTAFAAEVRGLQHYLQQPKGRLFQLTCDADVGDARCTVNLAAPAFTGTATIMGVLTPRRFTVSGLNAYAHEFFARGLATFTTGPAAGTKVEVKSHASIGGVVTIELWTDAEGPPAIGNTFTVTAGCDKRIETCKARFSNAINFRGFPSMPGNEYLTRVGRKT
;
A
#
# COMPACT_ATOMS: atom_id res chain seq x y z
N MET A 1 -0.36 -12.80 -29.36
CA MET A 1 0.97 -13.12 -29.92
C MET A 1 1.91 -11.97 -29.59
N LYS A 2 3.08 -12.22 -29.01
CA LYS A 2 4.05 -11.16 -28.68
C LYS A 2 4.90 -10.83 -29.91
N VAL A 3 5.16 -9.55 -30.12
CA VAL A 3 6.11 -9.10 -31.15
C VAL A 3 7.51 -9.19 -30.56
N LEU A 4 8.35 -10.03 -31.15
CA LEU A 4 9.74 -10.20 -30.72
C LEU A 4 10.64 -9.17 -31.43
N PRO A 5 11.62 -8.57 -30.74
CA PRO A 5 12.63 -7.76 -31.40
C PRO A 5 13.37 -8.58 -32.46
N ALA A 6 13.75 -7.93 -33.57
CA ALA A 6 14.39 -8.60 -34.71
C ALA A 6 15.64 -9.40 -34.30
N GLY A 7 16.50 -8.86 -33.43
CA GLY A 7 17.69 -9.54 -32.92
C GLY A 7 17.37 -10.82 -32.15
N LEU A 8 16.37 -10.76 -31.26
CA LEU A 8 15.93 -11.93 -30.49
C LEU A 8 15.27 -12.98 -31.39
N ASN A 9 14.47 -12.57 -32.37
CA ASN A 9 13.82 -13.49 -33.30
C ASN A 9 14.84 -14.21 -34.19
N ALA A 10 15.83 -13.48 -34.72
CA ALA A 10 16.92 -14.05 -35.49
C ALA A 10 17.74 -15.04 -34.64
N HIS A 11 18.04 -14.68 -33.39
CA HIS A 11 18.74 -15.56 -32.46
C HIS A 11 17.95 -16.85 -32.17
N LEU A 12 16.65 -16.75 -31.86
CA LEU A 12 15.79 -17.91 -31.61
C LEU A 12 15.76 -18.87 -32.80
N ALA A 13 15.77 -18.34 -34.04
CA ALA A 13 15.81 -19.16 -35.25
C ALA A 13 17.13 -19.95 -35.41
N THR A 14 18.21 -19.56 -34.73
CA THR A 14 19.48 -20.33 -34.75
C THR A 14 19.42 -21.62 -33.93
N GLY A 15 18.45 -21.73 -33.01
CA GLY A 15 18.36 -22.85 -32.07
C GLY A 15 19.34 -22.80 -30.89
N ALA A 16 20.10 -21.72 -30.73
CA ALA A 16 21.05 -21.55 -29.62
C ALA A 16 20.33 -21.36 -28.25
N THR A 17 20.98 -21.84 -27.18
CA THR A 17 20.42 -21.92 -25.83
C THR A 17 20.86 -20.77 -24.92
N THR A 18 21.32 -19.64 -25.46
CA THR A 18 21.92 -18.55 -24.66
C THR A 18 20.88 -17.65 -23.99
N LEU A 19 19.72 -18.21 -23.64
CA LEU A 19 18.58 -17.49 -23.11
C LEU A 19 18.39 -17.79 -21.62
N CYS A 20 18.27 -16.74 -20.84
CA CYS A 20 17.96 -16.75 -19.41
C CYS A 20 16.63 -16.04 -19.14
N TRP A 21 16.10 -16.27 -17.95
CA TRP A 21 14.98 -15.53 -17.39
C TRP A 21 15.50 -14.44 -16.46
N CYS A 22 14.91 -13.26 -16.58
CA CYS A 22 15.19 -12.14 -15.68
C CYS A 22 13.88 -11.63 -15.07
N TRP A 23 13.83 -11.50 -13.74
CA TRP A 23 12.70 -10.97 -12.98
C TRP A 23 13.06 -9.61 -12.41
N ARG A 24 12.20 -8.62 -12.61
CA ARG A 24 12.31 -7.31 -11.99
C ARG A 24 11.13 -7.08 -11.06
N LEU A 25 11.43 -6.82 -9.80
CA LEU A 25 10.48 -6.39 -8.78
C LEU A 25 10.67 -4.89 -8.54
N THR A 26 9.60 -4.10 -8.63
CA THR A 26 9.63 -2.66 -8.36
C THR A 26 8.65 -2.33 -7.25
N ARG A 27 9.15 -1.86 -6.11
CA ARG A 27 8.35 -1.38 -4.98
C ARG A 27 7.63 -0.08 -5.33
N ARG A 28 6.61 0.27 -4.54
CA ARG A 28 5.84 1.52 -4.70
C ARG A 28 6.68 2.80 -4.54
N ASP A 29 7.78 2.72 -3.79
CA ASP A 29 8.75 3.80 -3.63
C ASP A 29 9.78 3.90 -4.77
N GLY A 30 9.69 3.03 -5.77
CA GLY A 30 10.56 3.03 -6.94
C GLY A 30 11.85 2.22 -6.80
N VAL A 31 12.11 1.63 -5.64
CA VAL A 31 13.26 0.72 -5.46
C VAL A 31 13.05 -0.53 -6.34
N LYS A 32 14.09 -0.89 -7.10
CA LYS A 32 14.07 -2.01 -8.04
C LYS A 32 15.02 -3.11 -7.56
N PHE A 33 14.56 -4.34 -7.67
CA PHE A 33 15.34 -5.55 -7.46
C PHE A 33 15.30 -6.39 -8.73
N GLY A 34 16.45 -6.85 -9.18
CA GLY A 34 16.57 -7.72 -10.34
C GLY A 34 17.12 -9.08 -9.95
N PHE A 35 16.57 -10.13 -10.54
CA PHE A 35 17.01 -11.51 -10.33
C PHE A 35 17.13 -12.22 -11.68
N THR A 36 18.10 -13.12 -11.83
CA THR A 36 18.28 -13.92 -13.04
C THR A 36 18.56 -15.38 -12.71
N ASP A 37 18.14 -16.30 -13.58
CA ASP A 37 18.50 -17.73 -13.50
C ASP A 37 19.85 -18.03 -14.18
N HIS A 38 20.49 -17.00 -14.75
CA HIS A 38 21.87 -17.06 -15.20
C HIS A 38 22.83 -17.01 -13.99
N ASP A 39 23.98 -17.67 -14.12
CA ASP A 39 25.05 -17.71 -13.13
C ASP A 39 25.87 -16.42 -13.04
N GLN A 40 25.67 -15.46 -13.95
CA GLN A 40 26.29 -14.14 -13.90
C GLN A 40 25.25 -13.02 -13.89
N PRO A 41 25.56 -11.89 -13.21
CA PRO A 41 24.66 -10.76 -13.18
C PRO A 41 24.52 -10.11 -14.56
N LEU A 42 23.30 -9.69 -14.89
CA LEU A 42 22.97 -8.99 -16.13
C LEU A 42 22.48 -7.58 -15.79
N THR A 43 22.72 -6.60 -16.66
CA THR A 43 22.27 -5.22 -16.41
C THR A 43 21.54 -4.68 -17.63
N PHE A 44 20.32 -4.19 -17.43
CA PHE A 44 19.57 -3.44 -18.43
C PHE A 44 18.50 -2.56 -17.78
N ASP A 45 18.07 -1.50 -18.48
CA ASP A 45 17.03 -0.55 -18.02
C ASP A 45 17.27 0.01 -16.60
N GLY A 46 18.54 0.27 -16.26
CA GLY A 46 18.97 0.78 -14.96
C GLY A 46 18.72 -0.19 -13.80
N THR A 47 18.60 -1.50 -14.07
CA THR A 47 18.44 -2.55 -13.07
C THR A 47 19.53 -3.60 -13.26
N THR A 48 20.24 -3.92 -12.18
CA THR A 48 21.12 -5.09 -12.11
C THR A 48 20.29 -6.29 -11.69
N PHE A 49 20.35 -7.35 -12.48
CA PHE A 49 19.73 -8.64 -12.22
C PHE A 49 20.79 -9.55 -11.62
N GLU A 50 20.70 -9.79 -10.33
CA GLU A 50 21.68 -10.59 -9.60
C GLU A 50 21.48 -12.07 -9.87
N ALA A 51 22.59 -12.80 -10.04
CA ALA A 51 22.63 -14.25 -10.11
C ALA A 51 22.35 -14.81 -8.70
N SER A 52 21.08 -14.75 -8.30
CA SER A 52 20.62 -15.17 -6.99
C SER A 52 19.62 -16.30 -7.18
N ALA A 53 19.81 -17.39 -6.43
CA ALA A 53 19.08 -18.65 -6.51
C ALA A 53 17.57 -18.55 -6.16
N GLY A 54 17.02 -17.33 -6.06
CA GLY A 54 15.71 -17.09 -5.49
C GLY A 54 14.51 -17.32 -6.41
N PHE A 55 14.73 -17.38 -7.72
CA PHE A 55 13.65 -17.57 -8.70
C PHE A 55 13.86 -18.87 -9.47
N THR A 56 13.20 -19.94 -9.02
CA THR A 56 12.94 -21.09 -9.87
C THR A 56 11.57 -20.90 -10.51
N ALA A 57 11.48 -20.90 -11.84
CA ALA A 57 10.20 -20.88 -12.54
C ALA A 57 9.48 -22.21 -12.29
N SER A 58 8.62 -22.27 -11.27
CA SER A 58 7.58 -23.29 -11.21
C SER A 58 6.53 -23.01 -12.28
N ASP A 59 5.86 -24.08 -12.69
CA ASP A 59 5.02 -24.21 -13.88
C ASP A 59 4.14 -22.97 -14.16
N ILE A 60 4.48 -22.23 -15.22
CA ILE A 60 3.73 -21.05 -15.69
C ILE A 60 2.46 -21.56 -16.38
N LYS A 61 1.30 -21.43 -15.73
CA LYS A 61 0.00 -21.83 -16.29
C LYS A 61 -0.69 -20.63 -16.95
N ASP A 62 -1.09 -20.80 -18.22
CA ASP A 62 -1.89 -19.82 -18.97
C ASP A 62 -3.36 -20.26 -18.99
N GLY A 63 -4.28 -19.35 -18.65
CA GLY A 63 -5.72 -19.53 -18.83
C GLY A 63 -6.26 -18.59 -19.91
N VAL A 64 -7.15 -19.07 -20.78
CA VAL A 64 -7.90 -18.19 -21.69
C VAL A 64 -9.21 -17.80 -21.00
N GLY A 65 -9.32 -16.55 -20.51
CA GLY A 65 -10.52 -16.04 -19.87
C GLY A 65 -10.27 -14.76 -19.05
N LEU A 66 -11.32 -14.28 -18.38
CA LEU A 66 -11.22 -13.25 -17.34
C LEU A 66 -11.00 -13.85 -15.94
N SER A 67 -10.87 -15.18 -15.82
CA SER A 67 -10.41 -15.81 -14.58
C SER A 67 -8.95 -15.43 -14.37
N VAL A 68 -8.58 -15.10 -13.12
CA VAL A 68 -7.23 -14.62 -12.80
C VAL A 68 -6.22 -15.60 -13.37
N ASP A 69 -5.34 -15.13 -14.26
CA ASP A 69 -4.09 -15.81 -14.57
C ASP A 69 -3.31 -15.86 -13.24
N ASN A 70 -3.52 -16.91 -12.46
CA ASN A 70 -2.77 -17.17 -11.24
C ASN A 70 -1.42 -17.71 -11.67
N LEU A 71 -0.42 -16.83 -11.66
CA LEU A 71 0.96 -17.25 -11.73
C LEU A 71 1.41 -17.55 -10.30
N ASP A 72 1.28 -18.81 -9.89
CA ASP A 72 1.95 -19.29 -8.69
C ASP A 72 3.45 -19.39 -8.97
N VAL A 73 4.16 -18.25 -8.94
CA VAL A 73 5.63 -18.27 -8.90
C VAL A 73 6.02 -18.74 -7.50
N THR A 74 6.18 -20.05 -7.34
CA THR A 74 6.80 -20.61 -6.14
C THR A 74 8.31 -20.40 -6.30
N GLY A 75 8.78 -19.19 -6.10
CA GLY A 75 10.19 -18.85 -6.01
C GLY A 75 10.54 -18.64 -4.55
N ALA A 76 11.41 -19.49 -3.98
CA ALA A 76 12.03 -19.25 -2.70
C ALA A 76 12.93 -18.03 -2.83
N LEU A 77 12.39 -16.82 -2.71
CA LEU A 77 13.12 -15.57 -2.91
C LEU A 77 14.15 -15.32 -1.79
N SER A 78 15.14 -16.18 -1.61
CA SER A 78 16.22 -15.93 -0.67
C SER A 78 17.19 -14.93 -1.31
N SER A 79 17.00 -13.65 -1.03
CA SER A 79 18.01 -12.63 -1.32
C SER A 79 18.34 -11.88 -0.04
N ALA A 80 19.63 -11.64 0.20
CA ALA A 80 20.06 -10.73 1.27
C ALA A 80 19.44 -9.32 1.12
N THR A 81 18.98 -8.99 -0.09
CA THR A 81 18.31 -7.71 -0.41
C THR A 81 16.84 -7.66 -0.03
N LEU A 82 16.20 -8.81 0.27
CA LEU A 82 14.80 -8.89 0.68
C LEU A 82 14.76 -9.24 2.16
N THR A 83 14.75 -8.22 3.01
CA THR A 83 14.77 -8.40 4.47
C THR A 83 13.39 -8.77 5.01
N ASP A 84 13.36 -9.58 6.06
CA ASP A 84 12.13 -9.92 6.79
C ASP A 84 11.42 -8.66 7.32
N ASP A 85 12.19 -7.67 7.77
CA ASP A 85 11.66 -6.39 8.26
C ASP A 85 10.91 -5.65 7.15
N ASP A 86 11.43 -5.63 5.93
CA ASP A 86 10.77 -4.95 4.82
C ASP A 86 9.47 -5.66 4.40
N LEU A 87 9.45 -6.98 4.50
CA LEU A 87 8.28 -7.79 4.19
C LEU A 87 7.19 -7.61 5.25
N ALA A 88 7.57 -7.62 6.54
CA ALA A 88 6.67 -7.37 7.66
C ALA A 88 6.11 -5.94 7.64
N ALA A 89 6.89 -4.97 7.14
CA ALA A 89 6.47 -3.60 6.94
C ALA A 89 5.55 -3.39 5.71
N GLY A 90 5.20 -4.47 4.97
CA GLY A 90 4.31 -4.39 3.80
C GLY A 90 4.92 -3.63 2.61
N ARG A 91 6.25 -3.43 2.57
CA ARG A 91 6.91 -2.61 1.54
C ARG A 91 6.82 -3.21 0.14
N TYR A 92 6.59 -4.52 0.05
CA TYR A 92 6.41 -5.26 -1.20
C TYR A 92 4.93 -5.42 -1.59
N ASP A 93 3.99 -4.88 -0.82
CA ASP A 93 2.57 -4.97 -1.12
C ASP A 93 2.27 -4.37 -2.50
N ASP A 94 1.70 -5.20 -3.38
CA ASP A 94 1.36 -4.83 -4.75
C ASP A 94 2.57 -4.31 -5.56
N ALA A 95 3.79 -4.75 -5.20
CA ALA A 95 5.00 -4.44 -5.93
C ALA A 95 4.92 -4.98 -7.36
N ARG A 96 5.35 -4.18 -8.34
CA ARG A 96 5.24 -4.54 -9.76
C ARG A 96 6.28 -5.61 -10.11
N VAL A 97 5.83 -6.68 -10.74
CA VAL A 97 6.67 -7.77 -11.25
C VAL A 97 6.71 -7.70 -12.77
N GLU A 98 7.91 -7.84 -13.33
CA GLU A 98 8.16 -8.00 -14.75
C GLU A 98 9.06 -9.20 -14.99
N ILE A 99 8.68 -10.06 -15.93
CA ILE A 99 9.43 -11.27 -16.27
C ILE A 99 9.88 -11.13 -17.71
N PHE A 100 11.18 -11.23 -17.94
CA PHE A 100 11.83 -11.09 -19.25
C PHE A 100 12.45 -12.40 -19.68
N ARG A 101 12.41 -12.67 -20.99
CA ARG A 101 13.32 -13.61 -21.64
C ARG A 101 14.45 -12.81 -22.27
N VAL A 102 15.69 -13.13 -21.90
CA VAL A 102 16.87 -12.32 -22.24
C VAL A 102 17.95 -13.22 -22.83
N ASN A 103 18.61 -12.79 -23.90
CA ASN A 103 19.87 -13.42 -24.33
C ASN A 103 21.00 -12.94 -23.40
N TRP A 104 21.62 -13.82 -22.63
CA TRP A 104 22.66 -13.41 -21.68
C TRP A 104 23.96 -12.94 -22.38
N GLN A 105 24.18 -13.30 -23.65
CA GLN A 105 25.28 -12.74 -24.45
C GLN A 105 25.04 -11.30 -24.90
N ASP A 106 23.77 -10.91 -25.02
CA ASP A 106 23.35 -9.59 -25.46
C ASP A 106 22.02 -9.22 -24.78
N ALA A 107 22.10 -8.52 -23.65
CA ALA A 107 20.92 -8.12 -22.88
C ALA A 107 20.00 -7.12 -23.63
N SER A 108 20.45 -6.56 -24.76
CA SER A 108 19.58 -5.76 -25.64
C SER A 108 18.57 -6.65 -26.39
N SER A 109 18.94 -7.89 -26.66
CA SER A 109 18.09 -8.94 -27.23
C SER A 109 17.21 -9.58 -26.14
N ARG A 110 16.15 -8.86 -25.76
CA ARG A 110 15.19 -9.30 -24.72
C ARG A 110 13.74 -9.03 -25.09
N VAL A 111 12.82 -9.73 -24.44
CA VAL A 111 11.39 -9.47 -24.54
C VAL A 111 10.74 -9.55 -23.16
N LEU A 112 9.85 -8.60 -22.86
CA LEU A 112 8.99 -8.68 -21.69
C LEU A 112 7.97 -9.80 -21.93
N MET A 113 8.05 -10.87 -21.13
CA MET A 113 7.19 -12.06 -21.22
C MET A 113 5.94 -11.97 -20.36
N ARG A 114 6.01 -11.38 -19.17
CA ARG A 114 4.83 -11.12 -18.32
C ARG A 114 5.02 -9.87 -17.50
N SER A 115 3.92 -9.26 -17.08
CA SER A 115 3.91 -8.24 -16.04
C SER A 115 2.69 -8.46 -15.15
N GLY A 116 2.86 -8.17 -13.87
CA GLY A 116 1.83 -8.35 -12.84
C GLY A 116 2.21 -7.61 -11.57
N SER A 117 1.57 -7.95 -10.47
CA SER A 117 1.95 -7.48 -9.14
C SER A 117 2.12 -8.63 -8.16
N LEU A 118 2.91 -8.39 -7.13
CA LEU A 118 3.11 -9.33 -6.03
C LEU A 118 1.80 -9.45 -5.23
N GLY A 119 1.32 -10.68 -5.08
CA GLY A 119 0.14 -11.07 -4.34
C GLY A 119 0.48 -11.57 -2.94
N GLU A 120 -0.16 -12.66 -2.52
CA GLU A 120 0.10 -13.25 -1.21
C GLU A 120 1.54 -13.77 -1.11
N VAL A 121 2.23 -13.41 -0.02
CA VAL A 121 3.54 -13.96 0.31
C VAL A 121 3.37 -14.93 1.49
N ARG A 122 3.74 -16.19 1.29
CA ARG A 122 3.75 -17.23 2.33
C ARG A 122 5.17 -17.53 2.75
N ARG A 123 5.39 -17.63 4.06
CA ARG A 123 6.69 -17.94 4.66
C ARG A 123 6.77 -19.40 5.08
N SER A 124 7.88 -20.07 4.78
CA SER A 124 8.22 -21.39 5.30
C SER A 124 9.72 -21.46 5.60
N GLY A 125 10.10 -21.28 6.87
CA GLY A 125 11.51 -21.26 7.29
C GLY A 125 12.27 -20.06 6.71
N THR A 126 13.41 -20.30 6.07
CA THR A 126 14.23 -19.29 5.37
C THR A 126 13.79 -19.03 3.93
N ALA A 127 12.74 -19.71 3.46
CA ALA A 127 12.17 -19.52 2.15
C ALA A 127 10.82 -18.81 2.25
N PHE A 128 10.51 -18.01 1.23
CA PHE A 128 9.18 -17.47 1.03
C PHE A 128 8.69 -17.78 -0.37
N ALA A 129 7.41 -18.03 -0.52
CA ALA A 129 6.74 -18.18 -1.81
C ALA A 129 5.84 -16.97 -2.03
N ALA A 130 5.90 -16.36 -3.21
CA ALA A 130 5.10 -15.17 -3.51
C ALA A 130 4.24 -15.41 -4.75
N GLU A 131 2.93 -15.26 -4.60
CA GLU A 131 2.00 -15.27 -5.72
C GLU A 131 2.27 -14.06 -6.62
N VAL A 132 2.25 -14.25 -7.95
CA VAL A 132 2.26 -13.13 -8.90
C VAL A 132 0.90 -13.07 -9.57
N ARG A 133 0.18 -11.97 -9.34
CA ARG A 133 -1.14 -11.75 -9.91
C ARG A 133 -1.01 -11.07 -11.27
N GLY A 134 -1.68 -11.61 -12.28
CA GLY A 134 -1.79 -10.97 -13.58
C GLY A 134 -2.49 -9.61 -13.50
N LEU A 135 -2.26 -8.74 -14.49
CA LEU A 135 -2.86 -7.39 -14.56
C LEU A 135 -4.40 -7.40 -14.50
N GLN A 136 -5.04 -8.50 -14.88
CA GLN A 136 -6.49 -8.65 -14.86
C GLN A 136 -7.10 -8.62 -13.44
N HIS A 137 -6.32 -8.94 -12.40
CA HIS A 137 -6.80 -8.89 -11.01
C HIS A 137 -7.37 -7.50 -10.64
N TYR A 138 -6.81 -6.42 -11.20
CA TYR A 138 -7.35 -5.07 -10.96
C TYR A 138 -8.75 -4.85 -11.53
N LEU A 139 -9.14 -5.58 -12.58
CA LEU A 139 -10.47 -5.51 -13.21
C LEU A 139 -11.53 -6.30 -12.44
N GLN A 140 -11.12 -7.31 -11.68
CA GLN A 140 -12.02 -8.12 -10.85
C GLN A 140 -12.30 -7.51 -9.48
N GLN A 141 -11.57 -6.44 -9.11
CA GLN A 141 -11.84 -5.72 -7.88
C GLN A 141 -13.18 -5.00 -7.98
N PRO A 142 -14.05 -5.08 -6.95
CA PRO A 142 -15.24 -4.25 -6.88
C PRO A 142 -14.86 -2.77 -7.02
N LYS A 143 -15.28 -2.15 -8.12
CA LYS A 143 -15.14 -0.70 -8.35
C LYS A 143 -16.51 -0.07 -8.32
N GLY A 144 -16.61 1.09 -7.69
CA GLY A 144 -17.86 1.84 -7.59
C GLY A 144 -18.01 2.46 -6.22
N ARG A 145 -19.12 3.17 -6.07
CA ARG A 145 -19.50 3.82 -4.81
C ARG A 145 -20.75 3.15 -4.28
N LEU A 146 -20.79 3.01 -2.96
CA LEU A 146 -22.00 2.59 -2.28
C LEU A 146 -22.82 3.82 -1.93
N PHE A 147 -24.12 3.71 -2.16
CA PHE A 147 -25.10 4.64 -1.63
C PHE A 147 -25.20 4.43 -0.12
N GLN A 148 -24.59 5.33 0.66
CA GLN A 148 -24.53 5.25 2.12
C GLN A 148 -24.72 6.63 2.75
N LEU A 149 -25.15 6.66 4.02
CA LEU A 149 -25.39 7.91 4.77
C LEU A 149 -24.10 8.69 5.02
N THR A 150 -22.99 7.99 5.27
CA THR A 150 -21.68 8.56 5.59
C THR A 150 -20.88 8.95 4.35
N CYS A 151 -19.91 9.84 4.52
CA CYS A 151 -18.97 10.20 3.46
C CYS A 151 -18.09 9.01 3.08
N ASP A 152 -17.90 8.77 1.78
CA ASP A 152 -16.98 7.75 1.25
C ASP A 152 -15.62 8.34 0.83
N ALA A 153 -15.39 9.64 1.06
CA ALA A 153 -14.14 10.33 0.75
C ALA A 153 -13.21 10.37 1.95
N ASP A 154 -11.90 10.30 1.68
CA ASP A 154 -10.89 10.52 2.71
C ASP A 154 -10.69 12.00 2.96
N VAL A 155 -10.50 12.35 4.23
CA VAL A 155 -10.40 13.75 4.62
C VAL A 155 -9.14 14.35 3.98
N GLY A 156 -9.31 15.39 3.19
CA GLY A 156 -8.24 16.02 2.42
C GLY A 156 -7.87 15.31 1.11
N ASP A 157 -8.59 14.25 0.71
CA ASP A 157 -8.46 13.72 -0.65
C ASP A 157 -8.99 14.71 -1.71
N ALA A 158 -8.76 14.43 -2.99
CA ALA A 158 -9.20 15.29 -4.10
C ALA A 158 -10.73 15.46 -4.18
N ARG A 159 -11.52 14.55 -3.60
CA ARG A 159 -12.99 14.63 -3.58
C ARG A 159 -13.49 15.43 -2.39
N CYS A 160 -12.76 15.43 -1.28
CA CYS A 160 -13.05 16.15 -0.05
C CYS A 160 -12.51 17.58 -0.11
N THR A 161 -11.29 17.80 -0.60
CA THR A 161 -10.64 19.13 -0.77
C THR A 161 -10.35 19.91 0.52
N VAL A 162 -10.53 19.33 1.71
CA VAL A 162 -10.11 19.98 2.97
C VAL A 162 -8.59 20.09 3.01
N ASN A 163 -8.06 21.29 3.20
CA ASN A 163 -6.63 21.48 3.39
C ASN A 163 -6.21 21.10 4.81
N LEU A 164 -5.82 19.84 5.03
CA LEU A 164 -5.33 19.36 6.32
C LEU A 164 -3.98 19.97 6.74
N ALA A 165 -3.25 20.63 5.83
CA ALA A 165 -2.03 21.36 6.18
C ALA A 165 -2.33 22.73 6.83
N ALA A 166 -3.58 23.17 6.84
CA ALA A 166 -3.95 24.40 7.54
C ALA A 166 -3.68 24.26 9.06
N PRO A 167 -3.13 25.27 9.74
CA PRO A 167 -2.80 25.21 11.17
C PRO A 167 -3.97 24.81 12.08
N ALA A 168 -5.21 25.10 11.66
CA ALA A 168 -6.41 24.72 12.40
C ALA A 168 -6.66 23.19 12.44
N PHE A 169 -6.07 22.43 11.52
CA PHE A 169 -6.28 20.99 11.38
C PHE A 169 -5.02 20.16 11.61
N THR A 170 -3.91 20.78 12.02
CA THR A 170 -2.64 20.08 12.26
C THR A 170 -2.06 20.47 13.61
N GLY A 171 -1.67 19.49 14.41
CA GLY A 171 -0.96 19.67 15.67
C GLY A 171 0.44 19.06 15.61
N THR A 172 1.35 19.61 16.42
CA THR A 172 2.65 18.98 16.69
C THR A 172 2.66 18.51 18.12
N ALA A 173 3.12 17.28 18.35
CA ALA A 173 3.12 16.66 19.64
C ALA A 173 4.51 16.11 20.00
N THR A 174 4.86 16.21 21.28
CA THR A 174 6.04 15.57 21.86
C THR A 174 5.60 14.53 22.86
N ILE A 175 6.15 13.31 22.75
CA ILE A 175 5.82 12.20 23.65
C ILE A 175 6.45 12.45 25.02
N MET A 176 5.60 12.46 26.05
CA MET A 176 5.98 12.71 27.44
C MET A 176 6.08 11.42 28.26
N GLY A 177 5.31 10.39 27.89
CA GLY A 177 5.30 9.11 28.59
C GLY A 177 4.68 8.02 27.72
N VAL A 178 5.21 6.80 27.82
CA VAL A 178 4.74 5.66 27.02
C VAL A 178 4.07 4.66 27.95
N LEU A 179 2.77 4.40 27.74
CA LEU A 179 2.03 3.37 28.48
C LEU A 179 2.12 2.03 27.75
N THR A 180 1.98 2.05 26.42
CA THR A 180 2.14 0.91 25.51
C THR A 180 2.67 1.44 24.16
N PRO A 181 3.17 0.58 23.24
CA PRO A 181 3.64 1.01 21.92
C PRO A 181 2.61 1.82 21.12
N ARG A 182 1.31 1.61 21.37
CA ARG A 182 0.21 2.37 20.73
C ARG A 182 -0.45 3.42 21.63
N ARG A 183 -0.08 3.55 22.91
CA ARG A 183 -0.74 4.48 23.84
C ARG A 183 0.28 5.25 24.66
N PHE A 184 0.28 6.57 24.51
CA PHE A 184 1.28 7.44 25.13
C PHE A 184 0.70 8.82 25.45
N THR A 185 1.27 9.47 26.45
CA THR A 185 0.93 10.86 26.81
C THR A 185 1.79 11.83 26.02
N VAL A 186 1.22 12.98 25.69
CA VAL A 186 1.85 13.98 24.83
C VAL A 186 1.66 15.39 25.37
N SER A 187 2.55 16.29 24.96
CA SER A 187 2.39 17.74 25.08
C SER A 187 2.18 18.37 23.69
N GLY A 188 1.73 19.62 23.64
CA GLY A 188 1.56 20.38 22.38
C GLY A 188 0.15 20.30 21.77
N LEU A 189 -0.72 19.43 22.28
CA LEU A 189 -2.09 19.23 21.79
C LEU A 189 -3.19 19.75 22.74
N ASN A 190 -2.81 20.41 23.84
CA ASN A 190 -3.73 20.83 24.91
C ASN A 190 -4.81 21.83 24.45
N ALA A 191 -4.54 22.58 23.37
CA ALA A 191 -5.48 23.56 22.80
C ALA A 191 -6.62 22.90 21.99
N TYR A 192 -6.50 21.62 21.66
CA TYR A 192 -7.48 20.90 20.85
C TYR A 192 -8.53 20.23 21.72
N ALA A 193 -9.77 20.23 21.23
CA ALA A 193 -10.87 19.55 21.90
C ALA A 193 -10.65 18.03 21.98
N HIS A 194 -11.30 17.40 22.95
CA HIS A 194 -11.39 15.94 23.06
C HIS A 194 -11.84 15.33 21.72
N GLU A 195 -11.18 14.24 21.29
CA GLU A 195 -11.45 13.52 20.03
C GLU A 195 -11.27 14.34 18.74
N PHE A 196 -10.63 15.52 18.80
CA PHE A 196 -10.36 16.31 17.59
C PHE A 196 -9.50 15.56 16.56
N PHE A 197 -8.50 14.81 17.01
CA PHE A 197 -7.60 14.03 16.18
C PHE A 197 -8.01 12.56 16.02
N ALA A 198 -9.13 12.12 16.59
CA ALA A 198 -9.60 10.75 16.44
C ALA A 198 -9.98 10.47 14.98
N ARG A 199 -9.49 9.35 14.42
CA ARG A 199 -9.50 9.01 12.98
C ARG A 199 -8.68 9.97 12.11
N GLY A 200 -7.74 10.67 12.74
CA GLY A 200 -6.71 11.48 12.09
C GLY A 200 -5.46 10.65 11.82
N LEU A 201 -4.42 11.29 11.28
CA LEU A 201 -3.17 10.61 10.95
C LEU A 201 -2.02 11.19 11.77
N ALA A 202 -1.35 10.34 12.57
CA ALA A 202 -0.10 10.68 13.23
C ALA A 202 1.07 10.33 12.29
N THR A 203 1.89 11.33 11.95
CA THR A 203 3.11 11.16 11.15
C THR A 203 4.31 11.43 12.05
N PHE A 204 5.07 10.38 12.35
CA PHE A 204 6.24 10.49 13.23
C PHE A 204 7.38 11.22 12.52
N THR A 205 7.94 12.23 13.17
CA THR A 205 9.01 13.06 12.61
C THR A 205 10.39 12.73 13.15
N THR A 206 10.48 12.10 14.32
CA THR A 206 11.75 11.72 14.95
C THR A 206 11.68 10.35 15.63
N GLY A 207 12.86 9.82 15.96
CA GLY A 207 13.01 8.53 16.63
C GLY A 207 12.89 7.31 15.71
N PRO A 208 12.82 6.10 16.27
CA PRO A 208 12.76 4.85 15.50
C PRO A 208 11.56 4.76 14.56
N ALA A 209 10.46 5.45 14.89
CA ALA A 209 9.25 5.50 14.09
C ALA A 209 9.26 6.58 12.98
N ALA A 210 10.35 7.35 12.82
CA ALA A 210 10.37 8.50 11.91
C ALA A 210 9.98 8.11 10.48
N GLY A 211 9.06 8.86 9.87
CA GLY A 211 8.51 8.61 8.55
C GLY A 211 7.28 7.70 8.53
N THR A 212 7.00 6.98 9.61
CA THR A 212 5.79 6.13 9.70
C THR A 212 4.54 6.98 9.91
N LYS A 213 3.42 6.47 9.40
CA LYS A 213 2.10 7.10 9.49
C LYS A 213 1.11 6.10 10.07
N VAL A 214 0.44 6.47 11.15
CA VAL A 214 -0.51 5.58 11.84
C VAL A 214 -1.79 6.34 12.16
N GLU A 215 -2.94 5.69 11.95
CA GLU A 215 -4.23 6.29 12.27
C GLU A 215 -4.40 6.40 13.80
N VAL A 216 -4.89 7.55 14.24
CA VAL A 216 -5.22 7.82 15.64
C VAL A 216 -6.58 7.21 15.96
N LYS A 217 -6.60 6.28 16.91
CA LYS A 217 -7.83 5.67 17.43
C LYS A 217 -8.57 6.59 18.38
N SER A 218 -7.87 7.25 19.30
CA SER A 218 -8.45 8.20 20.23
C SER A 218 -7.50 9.35 20.60
N HIS A 219 -8.08 10.49 20.93
CA HIS A 219 -7.38 11.69 21.42
C HIS A 219 -8.09 12.18 22.69
N ALA A 220 -7.56 11.78 23.83
CA ALA A 220 -8.15 12.11 25.13
C ALA A 220 -7.39 13.25 25.80
N SER A 221 -8.07 14.38 26.03
CA SER A 221 -7.61 15.44 26.92
C SER A 221 -8.43 15.40 28.21
N ILE A 222 -7.88 14.86 29.29
CA ILE A 222 -8.56 14.69 30.59
C ILE A 222 -7.63 15.18 31.70
N GLY A 223 -8.12 16.10 32.55
CA GLY A 223 -7.34 16.59 33.69
C GLY A 223 -6.01 17.26 33.31
N GLY A 224 -5.93 17.87 32.11
CA GLY A 224 -4.71 18.50 31.59
C GLY A 224 -3.69 17.53 30.97
N VAL A 225 -3.93 16.22 31.07
CA VAL A 225 -3.11 15.19 30.43
C VAL A 225 -3.71 14.84 29.07
N VAL A 226 -2.91 14.98 28.02
CA VAL A 226 -3.29 14.55 26.67
C VAL A 226 -2.71 13.16 26.40
N THR A 227 -3.58 12.24 25.99
CA THR A 227 -3.24 10.87 25.62
C THR A 227 -3.65 10.60 24.17
N ILE A 228 -2.77 9.96 23.43
CA ILE A 228 -3.05 9.43 22.09
C ILE A 228 -3.04 7.91 22.15
N GLU A 229 -4.03 7.29 21.52
CA GLU A 229 -4.03 5.86 21.21
C GLU A 229 -4.03 5.67 19.69
N LEU A 230 -3.16 4.81 19.16
CA LEU A 230 -3.08 4.44 17.76
C LEU A 230 -3.90 3.17 17.47
N TRP A 231 -4.36 3.01 16.24
CA TRP A 231 -5.09 1.81 15.81
C TRP A 231 -4.20 0.57 15.73
N THR A 232 -2.99 0.74 15.24
CA THR A 232 -1.95 -0.28 15.17
C THR A 232 -0.69 0.22 15.87
N ASP A 233 0.23 -0.69 16.15
CA ASP A 233 1.55 -0.29 16.65
C ASP A 233 2.33 0.42 15.52
N ALA A 234 3.13 1.41 15.89
CA ALA A 234 4.05 2.04 14.94
C ALA A 234 5.25 1.11 14.67
N GLU A 235 5.71 1.07 13.41
CA GLU A 235 6.96 0.42 13.06
C GLU A 235 8.12 1.19 13.70
N GLY A 236 8.81 0.58 14.66
CA GLY A 236 9.71 1.28 15.58
C GLY A 236 8.95 1.87 16.77
N PRO A 237 9.22 1.45 18.02
CA PRO A 237 8.40 1.85 19.16
C PRO A 237 8.54 3.35 19.45
N PRO A 238 7.43 4.06 19.73
CA PRO A 238 7.48 5.45 20.19
C PRO A 238 8.24 5.54 21.52
N ALA A 239 9.10 6.56 21.66
CA ALA A 239 9.88 6.80 22.86
C ALA A 239 9.68 8.24 23.36
N ILE A 240 9.93 8.46 24.65
CA ILE A 240 9.84 9.78 25.29
C ILE A 240 10.80 10.74 24.58
N GLY A 241 10.33 11.97 24.31
CA GLY A 241 11.07 13.00 23.60
C GLY A 241 10.91 12.97 22.07
N ASN A 242 10.41 11.85 21.50
CA ASN A 242 10.10 11.81 20.07
C ASN A 242 8.90 12.69 19.75
N THR A 243 8.88 13.16 18.51
CA THR A 243 7.90 14.11 17.99
C THR A 243 7.16 13.53 16.80
N PHE A 244 5.92 13.98 16.64
CA PHE A 244 5.09 13.66 15.49
C PHE A 244 4.14 14.82 15.18
N THR A 245 3.68 14.89 13.94
CA THR A 245 2.57 15.75 13.54
C THR A 245 1.29 14.93 13.48
N VAL A 246 0.14 15.54 13.78
CA VAL A 246 -1.16 14.88 13.75
C VAL A 246 -2.18 15.74 13.03
N THR A 247 -2.93 15.14 12.13
CA THR A 247 -4.00 15.83 11.37
C THR A 247 -5.37 15.54 11.96
N ALA A 248 -6.30 16.50 11.81
CA ALA A 248 -7.68 16.38 12.28
C ALA A 248 -8.38 15.18 11.63
N GLY A 249 -9.09 14.41 12.44
CA GLY A 249 -9.83 13.26 11.95
C GLY A 249 -11.27 13.60 11.55
N CYS A 250 -11.85 12.70 10.75
CA CYS A 250 -13.21 12.83 10.22
C CYS A 250 -14.03 11.58 10.54
N ASP A 251 -15.16 11.77 11.20
CA ASP A 251 -16.12 10.70 11.52
C ASP A 251 -17.01 10.29 10.33
N LYS A 252 -16.80 10.94 9.17
CA LYS A 252 -17.53 10.79 7.91
C LYS A 252 -19.01 11.24 8.00
N ARG A 253 -19.41 11.99 9.04
CA ARG A 253 -20.77 12.51 9.19
C ARG A 253 -20.92 13.91 8.62
N ILE A 254 -22.10 14.26 8.11
CA ILE A 254 -22.33 15.57 7.50
C ILE A 254 -22.29 16.71 8.53
N GLU A 255 -22.74 16.44 9.75
CA GLU A 255 -22.75 17.40 10.86
C GLU A 255 -21.33 17.85 11.17
N THR A 256 -20.41 16.89 11.32
CA THR A 256 -18.97 17.15 11.53
C THR A 256 -18.34 17.81 10.31
N CYS A 257 -18.68 17.35 9.09
CA CYS A 257 -18.19 17.95 7.85
C CYS A 257 -18.55 19.45 7.73
N LYS A 258 -19.77 19.82 8.13
CA LYS A 258 -20.24 21.20 8.15
C LYS A 258 -19.62 22.00 9.30
N ALA A 259 -19.70 21.50 10.53
CA ALA A 259 -19.32 22.25 11.72
C ALA A 259 -17.79 22.40 11.88
N ARG A 260 -17.03 21.33 11.62
CA ARG A 260 -15.56 21.32 11.81
C ARG A 260 -14.82 21.81 10.58
N PHE A 261 -15.24 21.41 9.39
CA PHE A 261 -14.48 21.63 8.16
C PHE A 261 -15.12 22.66 7.22
N SER A 262 -16.34 23.13 7.49
CA SER A 262 -17.09 24.01 6.59
C SER A 262 -17.17 23.52 5.14
N ASN A 263 -17.22 22.19 4.96
CA ASN A 263 -16.98 21.55 3.66
C ASN A 263 -18.14 20.65 3.18
N ALA A 264 -19.36 20.99 3.60
CA ALA A 264 -20.56 20.22 3.25
C ALA A 264 -20.79 20.10 1.73
N ILE A 265 -20.33 21.07 0.94
CA ILE A 265 -20.46 21.06 -0.53
C ILE A 265 -19.69 19.90 -1.19
N ASN A 266 -18.60 19.45 -0.59
CA ASN A 266 -17.79 18.34 -1.07
C ASN A 266 -18.09 17.03 -0.34
N PHE A 267 -19.19 16.96 0.42
CA PHE A 267 -19.63 15.73 1.07
C PHE A 267 -20.00 14.69 0.01
N ARG A 268 -19.46 13.48 0.16
CA ARG A 268 -19.65 12.38 -0.81
C ARG A 268 -20.54 11.25 -0.29
N GLY A 269 -21.28 11.48 0.78
CA GLY A 269 -22.34 10.58 1.25
C GLY A 269 -23.73 11.06 0.83
N PHE A 270 -24.75 10.33 1.26
CA PHE A 270 -26.15 10.59 0.98
C PHE A 270 -26.93 10.68 2.30
N PRO A 271 -26.83 11.81 3.04
CA PRO A 271 -27.30 11.90 4.42
C PRO A 271 -28.84 11.83 4.54
N SER A 272 -29.55 12.16 3.47
CA SER A 272 -31.02 12.14 3.41
C SER A 272 -31.58 10.87 2.76
N MET A 273 -30.75 9.85 2.55
CA MET A 273 -31.19 8.59 1.94
C MET A 273 -32.25 7.92 2.82
N PRO A 274 -33.47 7.69 2.30
CA PRO A 274 -34.48 6.97 3.05
C PRO A 274 -34.02 5.53 3.30
N GLY A 275 -34.21 5.03 4.51
CA GLY A 275 -33.97 3.62 4.83
C GLY A 275 -35.06 2.71 4.25
N ASN A 276 -34.84 1.39 4.32
CA ASN A 276 -35.78 0.40 3.79
C ASN A 276 -37.19 0.51 4.38
N GLU A 277 -37.33 1.00 5.62
CA GLU A 277 -38.64 1.26 6.24
C GLU A 277 -39.48 2.27 5.47
N TYR A 278 -38.87 3.24 4.79
CA TYR A 278 -39.62 4.20 3.97
C TYR A 278 -40.29 3.49 2.78
N LEU A 279 -39.67 2.45 2.23
CA LEU A 279 -40.20 1.69 1.09
C LEU A 279 -41.45 0.87 1.45
N THR A 280 -41.58 0.45 2.72
CA THR A 280 -42.71 -0.36 3.18
C THR A 280 -43.84 0.46 3.81
N ARG A 281 -43.68 1.79 3.93
CA ARG A 281 -44.71 2.67 4.47
C ARG A 281 -45.88 2.81 3.49
N VAL A 282 -47.07 2.41 3.94
CA VAL A 282 -48.32 2.73 3.25
C VAL A 282 -48.78 4.11 3.69
N GLY A 283 -48.94 5.03 2.73
CA GLY A 283 -49.47 6.36 3.00
C GLY A 283 -50.88 6.28 3.56
N ARG A 284 -51.08 6.72 4.80
CA ARG A 284 -52.43 6.92 5.37
C ARG A 284 -52.92 8.30 4.95
N LYS A 285 -54.10 8.37 4.33
CA LYS A 285 -54.82 9.65 4.19
C LYS A 285 -55.28 10.07 5.59
N THR A 286 -54.73 11.17 6.09
CA THR A 286 -55.31 11.94 7.19
C THR A 286 -56.46 12.79 6.66
#